data_AF-A0A7Y9JY12-F1
#
_entry.id   AF-A0A7Y9JY12-F1
#
_cell.length_a   1.000
_cell.length_b   1.000
_cell.length_c   1.000
_cell.angle_alpha   90.00
_cell.angle_beta   90.00
_cell.angle_gamma   90.00
#
_symmetry.space_group_name_H-M   'P 1'
#
loop_
_entity.id
_entity.type
_entity.pdbx_description
1 polymer ?
#
loop_
_entity_poly.entity_id
_entity_poly.type
_entity_poly.pdbx_seq_one_letter_code
_entity_poly.pdbx_strand_id
1 'polypeptide(L)' 'MRVVWGATMALNRASQRVMEKVGMAVAQTLETPEDMLAVEGSELGGYRYEMTKERWAERRLDRP' A
#
# COMPACT_ATOMS: atom_id res chain seq x y z
N MET A 1 -15.45 9.48 5.20
CA MET A 1 -14.48 9.38 4.08
C MET A 1 -14.53 7.95 3.55
N ARG A 2 -14.62 7.71 2.23
CA ARG A 2 -14.61 6.36 1.65
C ARG A 2 -13.19 6.05 1.17
N VAL A 3 -12.56 5.06 1.82
CA VAL A 3 -11.18 4.66 1.55
C VAL A 3 -11.14 3.15 1.32
N VAL A 4 -10.39 2.74 0.30
CA VAL A 4 -9.90 1.37 0.17
C VAL A 4 -8.42 1.37 0.54
N TRP A 5 -8.00 0.38 1.32
CA TRP A 5 -6.62 0.28 1.80
C TRP A 5 -6.08 -1.13 1.58
N GLY A 6 -4.75 -1.21 1.50
CA GLY A 6 -3.98 -2.45 1.45
C GLY A 6 -2.72 -2.31 2.28
N ALA A 7 -2.20 -3.44 2.79
CA ALA A 7 -0.95 -3.47 3.53
C ALA A 7 0.03 -4.45 2.88
N THR A 8 1.31 -4.13 2.93
CA THR A 8 2.37 -5.02 2.44
C THR A 8 3.66 -4.81 3.23
N MET A 9 4.48 -5.86 3.35
CA MET A 9 5.84 -5.75 3.89
C MET A 9 6.69 -4.79 3.06
N ALA A 10 7.61 -4.06 3.71
CA ALA A 10 8.53 -3.12 3.07
C ALA A 10 9.46 -3.81 2.05
N LEU A 11 9.73 -5.11 2.24
CA LEU A 11 10.49 -5.94 1.30
C LEU A 11 9.70 -6.34 0.05
N ASN A 12 8.36 -6.37 0.14
CA ASN A 12 7.51 -6.82 -0.96
C ASN A 12 7.31 -5.70 -2.01
N ARG A 13 8.41 -5.37 -2.69
CA ARG A 13 8.47 -4.35 -3.74
C ARG A 13 7.55 -4.66 -4.93
N ALA A 14 7.27 -5.94 -5.19
CA ALA A 14 6.33 -6.33 -6.24
C ALA A 14 4.90 -5.87 -5.92
N SER A 15 4.44 -6.11 -4.69
CA SER A 15 3.14 -5.64 -4.21
C SER A 15 3.05 -4.11 -4.17
N GLN A 16 4.10 -3.43 -3.69
CA GLN A 16 4.20 -1.96 -3.68
C GLN A 16 4.00 -1.37 -5.09
N ARG A 17 4.70 -1.90 -6.09
CA ARG A 17 4.56 -1.48 -7.50
C ARG A 17 3.15 -1.69 -8.03
N VAL A 18 2.47 -2.77 -7.65
CA VAL A 18 1.07 -3.01 -8.04
C VAL A 18 0.16 -1.95 -7.42
N MET A 19 0.32 -1.67 -6.12
CA MET A 19 -0.48 -0.66 -5.42
C MET A 19 -0.28 0.75 -6.00
N GLU A 20 0.96 1.12 -6.31
CA GLU A 20 1.30 2.38 -6.98
C GLU A 20 0.70 2.45 -8.40
N LYS A 21 0.80 1.37 -9.17
CA LYS A 21 0.21 1.28 -10.53
C LYS A 21 -1.31 1.47 -10.52
N VAL A 22 -2.00 0.94 -9.51
CA VAL A 22 -3.44 1.16 -9.33
C VAL A 22 -3.76 2.48 -8.62
N GLY A 23 -2.75 3.33 -8.41
CA GLY A 23 -2.87 4.73 -8.01
C GLY A 23 -2.97 4.94 -6.50
N MET A 24 -2.76 3.90 -5.70
CA MET A 24 -2.70 4.06 -4.23
C MET A 24 -1.40 4.78 -3.84
N ALA A 25 -1.39 5.38 -2.66
CA ALA A 25 -0.19 5.97 -2.07
C ALA A 25 0.02 5.49 -0.65
N VAL A 26 1.28 5.48 -0.19
CA VAL A 26 1.62 5.19 1.20
C VAL A 26 0.98 6.24 2.10
N ALA A 27 0.15 5.79 3.04
CA ALA A 27 -0.47 6.62 4.05
C ALA A 27 0.30 6.57 5.38
N GLN A 28 0.88 5.41 5.70
CA GLN A 28 1.67 5.20 6.91
C GLN A 28 2.61 3.99 6.78
N THR A 29 3.67 3.99 7.58
CA THR A 29 4.44 2.79 7.89
C THR A 29 3.66 1.92 8.87
N LEU A 30 3.98 0.62 8.88
CA LEU A 30 3.42 -0.37 9.78
C LEU A 30 4.57 -1.12 10.45
N GLU A 31 4.40 -1.48 11.71
CA GLU A 31 5.26 -2.48 12.35
C GLU A 31 5.02 -3.86 11.74
N THR A 32 6.00 -4.74 11.89
CA THR A 32 5.85 -6.12 11.43
C THR A 32 4.88 -6.88 12.34
N PRO A 33 3.85 -7.54 11.78
CA PRO A 33 2.99 -8.44 12.53
C PRO A 33 3.77 -9.54 13.24
N GLU A 34 3.34 -9.93 14.46
CA GLU A 34 4.05 -10.92 15.28
C GLU A 34 4.29 -12.25 14.54
N ASP A 35 3.32 -12.69 13.75
CA ASP A 35 3.37 -13.92 12.93
C ASP A 35 4.35 -13.84 11.75
N MET A 36 4.85 -12.64 11.43
CA MET A 36 5.79 -12.37 10.34
C MET A 36 7.19 -11.98 10.83
N LEU A 37 7.44 -11.96 12.14
CA LEU A 37 8.75 -11.57 12.70
C LEU A 37 9.90 -12.48 12.24
N ALA A 38 9.61 -13.74 11.93
CA ALA A 38 10.60 -14.70 11.45
C ALA A 38 11.04 -14.49 9.99
N VAL A 39 10.37 -13.62 9.23
CA VAL A 39 10.75 -13.31 7.84
C VAL A 39 12.03 -12.49 7.84
N GLU A 40 13.02 -12.88 7.03
CA GLU A 40 14.25 -12.09 6.85
C GLU A 40 13.91 -10.66 6.39
N GLY A 41 14.46 -9.66 7.09
CA GLY A 41 14.21 -8.25 6.85
C GLY A 41 12.90 -7.73 7.50
N SER A 42 12.33 -8.46 8.44
CA SER A 42 11.17 -8.07 9.25
C SER A 42 11.40 -6.79 10.05
N GLU A 43 12.64 -6.38 10.31
CA GLU A 43 12.96 -5.11 10.96
C GLU A 43 12.53 -3.87 10.14
N LEU A 44 12.28 -4.04 8.84
CA LEU A 44 11.86 -2.95 7.96
C LEU A 44 10.35 -2.65 8.02
N GLY A 45 9.56 -3.50 8.68
CA GLY A 45 8.12 -3.29 8.80
C GLY A 45 7.36 -3.43 7.49
N GLY A 46 6.29 -2.65 7.37
CA GLY A 46 5.42 -2.60 6.21
C GLY A 46 4.91 -1.20 5.89
N TYR A 47 4.07 -1.14 4.87
CA TYR A 47 3.38 0.06 4.45
C TYR A 47 1.90 -0.21 4.33
N ARG A 48 1.09 0.76 4.77
CA ARG A 48 -0.32 0.87 4.42
C ARG A 48 -0.46 1.82 3.23
N TYR A 49 -1.04 1.31 2.17
CA TYR A 49 -1.43 2.08 0.99
C TYR A 49 -2.92 2.41 1.06
N GLU A 50 -3.30 3.60 0.60
CA GLU A 50 -4.68 4.06 0.55
C GLU A 50 -5.08 4.64 -0.81
N MET A 51 -6.37 4.52 -1.13
CA MET A 51 -7.05 5.18 -2.23
C MET A 51 -8.37 5.77 -1.73
N THR A 52 -8.57 7.06 -1.94
CA THR A 52 -9.85 7.73 -1.68
C THR A 52 -10.78 7.64 -2.88
N LYS A 53 -12.09 7.79 -2.65
CA LYS A 53 -13.08 7.85 -3.73
C LYS A 53 -12.78 8.99 -4.72
N GLU A 54 -12.33 10.13 -4.21
CA GLU A 54 -12.06 11.35 -4.98
C GLU A 54 -10.87 11.13 -5.94
N ARG A 55 -9.75 10.62 -5.42
CA ARG A 55 -8.56 10.28 -6.22
C ARG A 55 -8.83 9.17 -7.23
N TRP A 56 -9.70 8.23 -6.86
CA TRP A 56 -10.17 7.20 -7.80
C TRP A 56 -10.96 7.81 -8.97
N ALA A 57 -11.85 8.79 -8.69
CA ALA A 57 -12.62 9.46 -9.72
C ALA A 57 -11.73 10.28 -10.66
N GLU A 58 -10.77 11.03 -10.13
CA GLU A 58 -9.78 11.80 -10.92
C GLU A 58 -9.01 10.90 -11.89
N ARG A 59 -8.43 9.78 -11.41
CA ARG A 59 -7.69 8.84 -12.27
C ARG A 59 -8.52 8.22 -13.39
N ARG A 60 -9.84 8.08 -13.21
CA ARG A 60 -10.72 7.57 -14.27
C ARG A 60 -10.96 8.59 -15.38
N LEU A 61 -10.84 9.87 -15.07
CA LEU A 61 -10.95 10.95 -16.05
C LEU A 61 -9.66 11.11 -16.87
N ASP A 62 -8.50 10.79 -16.28
CA ASP A 62 -7.20 10.83 -16.95
C ASP A 62 -6.91 9.61 -17.84
N ARG A 63 -7.79 8.59 -17.85
CA ARG A 63 -7.62 7.40 -18.67
C ARG A 63 -8.36 7.59 -20.00
N PRO A 64 -7.67 7.57 -21.16
CA PRO A 64 -8.32 7.62 -22.47
C PRO A 64 -9.19 6.38 -22.74
#